data_AF-A0A1I2ETJ1-F1
#
_entry.id   AF-A0A1I2ETJ1-F1
#
_cell.length_a   1.000
_cell.length_b   1.000
_cell.length_c   1.000
_cell.angle_alpha   90.00
_cell.angle_beta   90.00
_cell.angle_gamma   90.00
#
_symmetry.space_group_name_H-M   'P 1'
#
loop_
_entity.id
_entity.type
_entity.pdbx_description
1 polymer ?
#
loop_
_entity_poly.entity_id
_entity_poly.type
_entity_poly.pdbx_seq_one_letter_code
_entity_poly.pdbx_strand_id
1 'polypeptide(L)'
;MESAQEKAKEYDEGIENHDIKDYNLNKQINFDAAAKKVIEHRIKTGNAGLMWLYLNGNEIIEFVTGYSNSVKITKDTINYLMSLKKGSVISLHNHPGSSSFSSPDMDVACRIESVKEMRVIGHDGTKYFLEIGSGLRPSFSDIDEVYYVIRNKLNSKYQKIFDETGDSKETWKEQSHEIIEELAKIFNWKYRRELK
;
A
#
# COMPACT_ATOMS: atom_id res chain seq x y z
N MET A 1 -13.90 -23.93 -26.04
CA MET A 1 -13.47 -23.47 -24.71
C MET A 1 -12.67 -22.21 -24.94
N GLU A 2 -13.32 -21.07 -24.79
CA GLU A 2 -12.72 -19.75 -25.01
C GLU A 2 -11.72 -19.48 -23.89
N SER A 3 -10.51 -19.02 -24.24
CA SER A 3 -9.42 -18.91 -23.30
C SER A 3 -9.64 -17.69 -22.38
N ALA A 4 -9.23 -17.79 -21.11
CA ALA A 4 -9.29 -16.67 -20.16
C ALA A 4 -8.51 -15.42 -20.62
N GLN A 5 -7.63 -15.59 -21.63
CA GLN A 5 -6.84 -14.53 -22.25
C GLN A 5 -7.64 -13.70 -23.27
N GLU A 6 -8.65 -14.28 -23.94
CA GLU A 6 -9.54 -13.55 -24.86
C GLU A 6 -10.54 -12.70 -24.10
N LYS A 7 -11.09 -13.22 -22.99
CA LYS A 7 -11.97 -12.45 -22.10
C LYS A 7 -11.29 -11.26 -21.45
N ALA A 8 -9.97 -11.29 -21.25
CA ALA A 8 -9.24 -10.16 -20.68
C ALA A 8 -8.93 -9.04 -21.70
N LYS A 9 -8.99 -9.33 -23.01
CA LYS A 9 -8.74 -8.35 -24.07
C LYS A 9 -10.02 -7.61 -24.51
N GLU A 10 -11.16 -8.28 -24.53
CA GLU A 10 -12.43 -7.66 -24.92
C GLU A 10 -12.95 -6.61 -23.92
N TYR A 11 -12.51 -6.67 -22.66
CA TYR A 11 -12.92 -5.71 -21.62
C TYR A 11 -12.20 -4.36 -21.68
N ASP A 12 -11.13 -4.19 -22.47
CA ASP A 12 -10.31 -2.97 -22.48
C ASP A 12 -10.53 -2.07 -23.72
N GLU A 13 -11.19 -2.55 -24.79
CA GLU A 13 -11.27 -1.83 -26.08
C GLU A 13 -12.70 -1.48 -26.57
N GLY A 14 -13.71 -1.43 -25.69
CA GLY A 14 -15.09 -1.17 -26.13
C GLY A 14 -16.03 -0.53 -25.11
N ILE A 15 -15.57 0.42 -24.29
CA ILE A 15 -16.39 1.01 -23.22
C ILE A 15 -16.86 2.42 -23.61
N GLU A 16 -18.18 2.60 -23.78
CA GLU A 16 -18.80 3.93 -23.97
C GLU A 16 -18.63 4.81 -22.72
N ASN A 17 -18.70 6.14 -22.89
CA ASN A 17 -18.47 7.10 -21.79
C ASN A 17 -19.39 6.91 -20.56
N HIS A 18 -20.55 6.27 -20.72
CA HIS A 18 -21.44 5.92 -19.61
C HIS A 18 -20.88 4.74 -18.79
N ASP A 19 -20.42 3.70 -19.48
CA ASP A 19 -19.87 2.49 -18.87
C ASP A 19 -18.52 2.75 -18.17
N ILE A 20 -17.73 3.73 -18.65
CA ILE A 20 -16.50 4.19 -17.96
C ILE A 20 -16.86 4.81 -16.60
N LYS A 21 -17.93 5.58 -16.50
CA LYS A 21 -18.35 6.21 -15.24
C LYS A 21 -18.83 5.15 -14.24
N ASP A 22 -19.65 4.21 -14.69
CA ASP A 22 -20.15 3.13 -13.84
C ASP A 22 -19.02 2.18 -13.39
N TYR A 23 -18.07 1.87 -14.28
CA TYR A 23 -16.88 1.09 -13.91
C TYR A 23 -16.04 1.81 -12.84
N ASN A 24 -15.78 3.10 -13.02
CA ASN A 24 -15.02 3.89 -12.06
C ASN A 24 -15.76 4.04 -10.72
N LEU A 25 -17.08 4.19 -10.74
CA LEU A 25 -17.92 4.23 -9.54
C LEU A 25 -17.87 2.90 -8.79
N ASN A 26 -18.08 1.78 -9.49
CA ASN A 26 -18.02 0.44 -8.89
C ASN A 26 -16.64 0.12 -8.31
N LYS A 27 -15.58 0.51 -9.02
CA LYS A 27 -14.21 0.41 -8.53
C LYS A 27 -14.01 1.20 -7.24
N GLN A 28 -14.51 2.44 -7.18
CA GLN A 28 -14.43 3.26 -5.98
C GLN A 28 -15.20 2.63 -4.81
N ILE A 29 -16.43 2.16 -5.04
CA ILE A 29 -17.25 1.45 -4.06
C ILE A 29 -16.51 0.23 -3.48
N ASN A 30 -15.88 -0.58 -4.34
CA ASN A 30 -15.14 -1.75 -3.91
C ASN A 30 -13.93 -1.39 -3.05
N PHE A 31 -13.18 -0.34 -3.41
CA PHE A 31 -12.06 0.11 -2.60
C PHE A 31 -12.50 0.70 -1.25
N ASP A 32 -13.61 1.44 -1.22
CA ASP A 32 -14.15 1.97 0.03
C ASP A 32 -14.68 0.84 0.93
N ALA A 33 -15.29 -0.20 0.35
CA ALA A 33 -15.68 -1.40 1.09
C ALA A 33 -14.46 -2.15 1.64
N ALA A 34 -13.39 -2.32 0.85
CA ALA A 34 -12.15 -2.95 1.30
C ALA A 34 -11.46 -2.12 2.40
N ALA A 35 -11.41 -0.79 2.24
CA ALA A 35 -10.89 0.15 3.23
C ALA A 35 -11.67 0.04 4.56
N LYS A 36 -13.00 0.01 4.47
CA LYS A 36 -13.87 -0.19 5.63
C LYS A 36 -13.57 -1.53 6.32
N LYS A 37 -13.40 -2.62 5.57
CA LYS A 37 -13.08 -3.96 6.09
C LYS A 37 -11.76 -3.99 6.88
N VAL A 38 -10.68 -3.40 6.35
CA VAL A 38 -9.39 -3.32 7.09
C VAL A 38 -9.50 -2.46 8.35
N ILE A 39 -10.23 -1.34 8.31
CA ILE A 39 -10.43 -0.46 9.47
C ILE A 39 -11.28 -1.17 10.55
N GLU A 40 -12.40 -1.78 10.17
CA GLU A 40 -13.30 -2.48 11.09
C GLU A 40 -12.61 -3.67 11.77
N HIS A 41 -11.84 -4.45 11.01
CA HIS A 41 -11.05 -5.54 11.57
C HIS A 41 -10.12 -5.04 12.68
N ARG A 42 -9.44 -3.92 12.43
CA ARG A 42 -8.58 -3.29 13.44
C ARG A 42 -9.38 -2.80 14.63
N ILE A 43 -10.49 -2.08 14.45
CA ILE A 43 -11.31 -1.59 15.58
C ILE A 43 -11.71 -2.75 16.50
N LYS A 44 -12.02 -3.90 15.92
CA LYS A 44 -12.40 -5.11 16.65
C LYS A 44 -11.25 -5.81 17.37
N THR A 45 -10.03 -5.78 16.82
CA THR A 45 -8.93 -6.67 17.26
C THR A 45 -7.68 -5.95 17.75
N GLY A 46 -7.49 -4.68 17.42
CA GLY A 46 -6.25 -3.94 17.60
C GLY A 46 -5.15 -4.29 16.58
N ASN A 47 -5.39 -5.21 15.64
CA ASN A 47 -4.37 -5.77 14.77
C ASN A 47 -4.39 -5.18 13.34
N ALA A 48 -3.29 -5.39 12.62
CA ALA A 48 -3.21 -5.10 11.19
C ALA A 48 -4.00 -6.13 10.37
N GLY A 49 -4.70 -5.65 9.34
CA GLY A 49 -5.32 -6.44 8.29
C GLY A 49 -4.65 -6.15 6.94
N LEU A 50 -4.58 -7.16 6.09
CA LEU A 50 -4.02 -7.08 4.74
C LEU A 50 -4.99 -7.69 3.74
N MET A 51 -5.18 -6.98 2.64
CA MET A 51 -5.98 -7.38 1.50
C MET A 51 -5.16 -7.29 0.22
N TRP A 52 -5.40 -8.26 -0.66
CA TRP A 52 -4.90 -8.23 -2.03
C TRP A 52 -6.09 -8.09 -2.95
N LEU A 53 -6.10 -7.04 -3.75
CA LEU A 53 -7.24 -6.66 -4.57
C LEU A 53 -6.84 -6.63 -6.04
N TYR A 54 -7.76 -6.98 -6.92
CA TYR A 54 -7.66 -6.64 -8.34
C TYR A 54 -7.77 -5.12 -8.52
N LEU A 55 -7.41 -4.62 -9.71
CA LEU A 55 -7.48 -3.19 -10.02
C LEU A 55 -8.91 -2.60 -9.95
N ASN A 56 -9.94 -3.44 -9.99
CA ASN A 56 -11.34 -3.05 -9.80
C ASN A 56 -11.80 -3.09 -8.32
N GLY A 57 -10.89 -3.38 -7.38
CA GLY A 57 -11.16 -3.42 -5.94
C GLY A 57 -11.70 -4.75 -5.41
N ASN A 58 -11.93 -5.76 -6.27
CA ASN A 58 -12.36 -7.07 -5.81
C ASN A 58 -11.22 -7.84 -5.12
N GLU A 59 -11.55 -8.57 -4.05
CA GLU A 59 -10.61 -9.40 -3.29
C GLU A 59 -10.08 -10.56 -4.16
N ILE A 60 -8.76 -10.74 -4.19
CA ILE A 60 -8.09 -11.82 -4.93
C ILE A 60 -8.01 -13.07 -4.07
N ILE A 61 -7.62 -12.90 -2.81
CA ILE A 61 -7.45 -13.96 -1.82
C ILE A 61 -8.06 -13.53 -0.51
N GLU A 62 -8.41 -14.50 0.33
CA GLU A 62 -9.01 -14.24 1.62
C GLU A 62 -8.19 -13.26 2.49
N PHE A 63 -8.92 -12.37 3.13
CA PHE A 63 -8.46 -11.39 4.10
C PHE A 63 -7.49 -11.98 5.12
N VAL A 64 -6.25 -11.48 5.12
CA VAL A 64 -5.20 -11.96 6.03
C VAL A 64 -5.16 -11.06 7.26
N THR A 65 -5.17 -11.68 8.43
CA THR A 65 -5.08 -11.01 9.72
C THR A 65 -3.67 -11.15 10.29
N GLY A 66 -3.20 -10.11 10.95
CA GLY A 66 -1.87 -10.05 11.55
C GLY A 66 -1.88 -9.84 13.06
N TYR A 67 -0.72 -9.45 13.57
CA TYR A 67 -0.53 -8.91 14.93
C TYR A 67 -0.67 -7.38 14.92
N SER A 68 -0.41 -6.73 16.05
CA SER A 68 -0.57 -5.28 16.23
C SER A 68 0.07 -4.45 15.11
N ASN A 69 1.25 -4.85 14.61
CA ASN A 69 2.01 -4.09 13.60
C ASN A 69 2.58 -4.95 12.44
N SER A 70 2.10 -6.17 12.21
CA SER A 70 2.62 -7.00 11.11
C SER A 70 1.60 -8.01 10.63
N VAL A 71 1.62 -8.33 9.34
CA VAL A 71 0.85 -9.44 8.76
C VAL A 71 1.82 -10.46 8.15
N LYS A 72 1.63 -11.73 8.45
CA LYS A 72 2.45 -12.81 7.87
C LYS A 72 1.85 -13.26 6.54
N ILE A 73 2.57 -13.04 5.45
CA ILE A 73 2.18 -13.55 4.13
C ILE A 73 2.78 -14.95 3.97
N THR A 74 1.96 -15.94 3.62
CA THR A 74 2.44 -17.32 3.42
C THR A 74 3.27 -17.42 2.15
N LYS A 75 4.13 -18.45 2.07
CA LYS A 75 4.94 -18.72 0.87
C LYS A 75 4.05 -18.98 -0.35
N ASP A 76 2.95 -19.71 -0.18
CA ASP A 76 2.02 -20.02 -1.26
C ASP A 76 1.31 -18.77 -1.79
N THR A 77 0.90 -17.87 -0.89
CA THR A 77 0.37 -16.56 -1.28
C THR A 77 1.41 -15.74 -2.07
N ILE A 78 2.66 -15.68 -1.61
CA ILE A 78 3.73 -14.97 -2.33
C ILE A 78 3.93 -15.58 -3.72
N ASN A 79 4.03 -16.91 -3.82
CA ASN A 79 4.20 -17.62 -5.09
C ASN A 79 3.04 -17.33 -6.05
N TYR A 80 1.80 -17.39 -5.55
CA TYR A 80 0.62 -17.07 -6.32
C TYR A 80 0.65 -15.62 -6.82
N LEU A 81 0.93 -14.65 -5.95
CA LEU A 81 1.01 -13.24 -6.33
C LEU A 81 2.14 -12.99 -7.34
N MET A 82 3.30 -13.65 -7.21
CA MET A 82 4.40 -13.55 -8.19
C MET A 82 4.05 -14.17 -9.55
N SER A 83 3.07 -15.08 -9.61
CA SER A 83 2.60 -15.67 -10.87
C SER A 83 1.60 -14.79 -11.64
N LEU A 84 1.02 -13.79 -10.99
CA LEU A 84 0.04 -12.89 -11.60
C LEU A 84 0.71 -11.89 -12.56
N LYS A 85 -0.09 -11.32 -13.47
CA LYS A 85 0.37 -10.30 -14.42
C LYS A 85 0.99 -9.11 -13.69
N LYS A 86 2.12 -8.61 -14.19
CA LYS A 86 2.76 -7.39 -13.68
C LYS A 86 1.76 -6.24 -13.59
N GLY A 87 1.73 -5.58 -12.43
CA GLY A 87 0.87 -4.42 -12.18
C GLY A 87 -0.64 -4.71 -12.21
N SER A 88 -1.08 -5.93 -11.89
CA SER A 88 -2.51 -6.29 -11.83
C SER A 88 -3.11 -6.29 -10.42
N VAL A 89 -2.31 -6.04 -9.37
CA VAL A 89 -2.69 -6.20 -7.96
C VAL A 89 -2.52 -4.88 -7.19
N ILE A 90 -3.45 -4.62 -6.28
CA ILE A 90 -3.35 -3.61 -5.24
C ILE A 90 -3.15 -4.31 -3.90
N SER A 91 -2.15 -3.89 -3.14
CA SER A 91 -1.97 -4.32 -1.74
C SER A 91 -2.57 -3.26 -0.83
N LEU A 92 -3.53 -3.62 0.02
CA LEU A 92 -4.19 -2.70 0.95
C LEU A 92 -4.02 -3.19 2.39
N HIS A 93 -3.51 -2.34 3.27
CA HIS A 93 -3.42 -2.63 4.71
C HIS A 93 -3.59 -1.36 5.55
N ASN A 94 -3.66 -1.53 6.87
CA ASN A 94 -3.85 -0.42 7.82
C ASN A 94 -2.66 -0.25 8.77
N HIS A 95 -2.35 1.00 9.13
CA HIS A 95 -1.34 1.33 10.13
C HIS A 95 -1.98 1.95 11.38
N PRO A 96 -1.89 1.28 12.55
CA PRO A 96 -2.52 1.77 13.78
C PRO A 96 -2.06 3.14 14.28
N GLY A 97 -0.82 3.51 14.01
CA GLY A 97 -0.25 4.82 14.35
C GLY A 97 -0.45 5.88 13.26
N SER A 98 -1.22 5.57 12.20
CA SER A 98 -1.40 6.42 11.02
C SER A 98 -0.10 6.79 10.29
N SER A 99 1.00 6.12 10.59
CA SER A 99 2.29 6.30 9.91
C SER A 99 2.25 5.81 8.47
N SER A 100 3.16 6.34 7.65
CA SER A 100 3.38 5.87 6.29
C SER A 100 4.05 4.49 6.25
N PHE A 101 4.50 4.07 5.07
CA PHE A 101 5.12 2.77 4.79
C PHE A 101 6.43 2.53 5.58
N SER A 102 6.76 1.26 5.79
CA SER A 102 7.98 0.76 6.43
C SER A 102 8.88 0.00 5.44
N SER A 103 10.18 -0.19 5.73
CA SER A 103 11.11 -0.96 4.86
C SER A 103 10.52 -2.29 4.35
N PRO A 104 9.89 -3.13 5.20
CA PRO A 104 9.23 -4.35 4.77
C PRO A 104 8.07 -4.15 3.78
N ASP A 105 7.32 -3.06 3.88
CA ASP A 105 6.24 -2.76 2.94
C ASP A 105 6.82 -2.52 1.54
N MET A 106 7.87 -1.70 1.42
CA MET A 106 8.48 -1.46 0.12
C MET A 106 9.19 -2.69 -0.44
N ASP A 107 9.75 -3.59 0.40
CA ASP A 107 10.25 -4.89 -0.09
C ASP A 107 9.15 -5.68 -0.78
N VAL A 108 7.96 -5.75 -0.20
CA VAL A 108 6.81 -6.41 -0.81
C VAL A 108 6.47 -5.77 -2.16
N ALA A 109 6.40 -4.45 -2.24
CA ALA A 109 6.15 -3.74 -3.50
C ALA A 109 7.23 -4.02 -4.56
N CYS A 110 8.50 -4.08 -4.17
CA CYS A 110 9.63 -4.28 -5.07
C CYS A 110 9.72 -5.74 -5.55
N ARG A 111 9.51 -6.70 -4.66
CA ARG A 111 9.66 -8.14 -4.92
C ARG A 111 8.49 -8.76 -5.66
N ILE A 112 7.26 -8.28 -5.43
CA ILE A 112 6.05 -8.82 -6.07
C ILE A 112 5.65 -7.91 -7.23
N GLU A 113 6.15 -8.20 -8.44
CA GLU A 113 5.92 -7.35 -9.62
C GLU A 113 4.45 -7.22 -10.05
N SER A 114 3.59 -8.14 -9.64
CA SER A 114 2.14 -8.00 -9.86
C SER A 114 1.54 -6.85 -9.06
N VAL A 115 2.18 -6.40 -7.97
CA VAL A 115 1.75 -5.22 -7.21
C VAL A 115 2.00 -3.96 -8.04
N LYS A 116 0.89 -3.33 -8.44
CA LYS A 116 0.87 -2.02 -9.09
C LYS A 116 1.05 -0.90 -8.08
N GLU A 117 0.26 -0.97 -7.00
CA GLU A 117 0.16 0.08 -5.98
C GLU A 117 -0.02 -0.58 -4.61
N MET A 118 0.70 -0.08 -3.61
CA MET A 118 0.40 -0.32 -2.21
C MET A 118 -0.40 0.84 -1.63
N ARG A 119 -1.36 0.50 -0.76
CA ARG A 119 -2.21 1.44 -0.04
C ARG A 119 -2.12 1.16 1.45
N VAL A 120 -1.84 2.21 2.21
CA VAL A 120 -1.95 2.21 3.68
C VAL A 120 -3.06 3.16 4.07
N ILE A 121 -3.89 2.72 5.01
CA ILE A 121 -4.90 3.58 5.64
C ILE A 121 -4.60 3.72 7.13
N GLY A 122 -4.38 4.97 7.55
CA GLY A 122 -4.23 5.37 8.94
C GLY A 122 -5.57 5.41 9.67
N HIS A 123 -5.51 5.34 11.01
CA HIS A 123 -6.70 5.36 11.85
C HIS A 123 -7.44 6.70 11.80
N ASP A 124 -6.72 7.79 11.53
CA ASP A 124 -7.28 9.13 11.36
C ASP A 124 -7.90 9.36 9.98
N GLY A 125 -7.88 8.35 9.11
CA GLY A 125 -8.35 8.43 7.72
C GLY A 125 -7.29 8.88 6.72
N THR A 126 -6.06 9.19 7.17
CA THR A 126 -4.94 9.48 6.27
C THR A 126 -4.67 8.28 5.38
N LYS A 127 -4.51 8.49 4.08
CA LYS A 127 -4.21 7.44 3.11
C LYS A 127 -2.86 7.68 2.46
N TYR A 128 -2.09 6.62 2.30
CA TYR A 128 -0.81 6.65 1.60
C TYR A 128 -0.84 5.70 0.43
N PHE A 129 -0.22 6.11 -0.67
CA PHE A 129 -0.19 5.36 -1.92
C PHE A 129 1.24 5.33 -2.43
N LEU A 130 1.69 4.14 -2.85
CA LEU A 130 3.02 3.92 -3.38
C LEU A 130 2.93 3.05 -4.65
N GLU A 131 3.42 3.57 -5.77
CA GLU A 131 3.63 2.82 -7.01
C GLU A 131 5.11 2.77 -7.36
N ILE A 132 5.64 1.57 -7.55
CA ILE A 132 7.02 1.40 -8.04
C ILE A 132 7.12 1.78 -9.53
N GLY A 133 6.11 1.40 -10.33
CA GLY A 133 6.07 1.71 -11.76
C GLY A 133 7.33 1.24 -12.51
N SER A 134 7.97 2.16 -13.21
CA SER A 134 9.26 1.99 -13.89
C SER A 134 10.47 2.41 -13.04
N GLY A 135 10.25 2.72 -11.76
CA GLY A 135 11.32 3.01 -10.81
C GLY A 135 12.16 1.78 -10.46
N LEU A 136 13.20 2.01 -9.66
CA LEU A 136 14.11 0.95 -9.23
C LEU A 136 13.40 -0.05 -8.31
N ARG A 137 13.79 -1.32 -8.40
CA ARG A 137 13.35 -2.40 -7.50
C ARG A 137 14.55 -2.92 -6.70
N PRO A 138 15.07 -2.12 -5.76
CA PRO A 138 16.21 -2.47 -4.92
C PRO A 138 15.92 -3.69 -4.03
N SER A 139 16.98 -4.29 -3.47
CA SER A 139 16.84 -5.34 -2.46
C SER A 139 16.32 -4.75 -1.14
N PHE A 140 15.78 -5.60 -0.25
CA PHE A 140 15.41 -5.18 1.10
C PHE A 140 16.56 -4.49 1.85
N SER A 141 17.79 -4.98 1.71
CA SER A 141 18.96 -4.40 2.38
C SER A 141 19.21 -2.95 1.93
N ASP A 142 19.14 -2.70 0.62
CA ASP A 142 19.35 -1.36 0.07
C ASP A 142 18.20 -0.41 0.48
N ILE A 143 16.96 -0.92 0.50
CA ILE A 143 15.79 -0.15 0.97
C ILE A 143 16.00 0.25 2.43
N ASP A 144 16.35 -0.71 3.29
CA ASP A 144 16.45 -0.50 4.73
C ASP A 144 17.62 0.43 5.09
N GLU A 145 18.75 0.30 4.39
CA GLU A 145 19.89 1.21 4.54
C GLU A 145 19.50 2.65 4.20
N VAL A 146 18.90 2.88 3.02
CA VAL A 146 18.52 4.24 2.59
C VAL A 146 17.43 4.80 3.51
N TYR A 147 16.46 3.98 3.93
CA TYR A 147 15.44 4.37 4.91
C TYR A 147 16.08 4.85 6.22
N TYR A 148 17.02 4.07 6.76
CA TYR A 148 17.70 4.41 8.01
C TYR A 148 18.55 5.67 7.90
N VAL A 149 19.28 5.84 6.79
CA VAL A 149 20.06 7.05 6.51
C VAL A 149 19.16 8.30 6.50
N ILE A 150 18.01 8.24 5.81
CA ILE A 150 17.06 9.37 5.76
C ILE A 150 16.49 9.62 7.16
N ARG A 151 16.04 8.56 7.85
CA ARG A 151 15.51 8.66 9.22
C ARG A 151 16.49 9.37 10.16
N ASN A 152 17.77 9.01 10.11
CA ASN A 152 18.82 9.62 10.92
C ASN A 152 19.04 11.09 10.58
N LYS A 153 19.03 11.46 9.30
CA LYS A 153 19.11 12.87 8.86
C LYS A 153 17.94 13.69 9.41
N LEU A 154 16.75 13.11 9.46
CA LEU A 154 15.54 13.74 9.97
C LEU A 154 15.44 13.74 11.51
N ASN A 155 16.28 12.96 12.21
CA ASN A 155 16.13 12.72 13.64
C ASN A 155 16.14 14.02 14.47
N SER A 156 17.06 14.94 14.20
CA SER A 156 17.14 16.21 14.94
C SER A 156 15.88 17.07 14.76
N LYS A 157 15.28 17.07 13.57
CA LYS A 157 14.06 17.83 13.28
C LYS A 157 12.88 17.27 14.07
N TYR A 158 12.67 15.97 14.01
CA TYR A 158 11.52 15.34 14.64
C TYR A 158 11.67 15.14 16.14
N GLN A 159 12.89 15.03 16.66
CA GLN A 159 13.13 15.09 18.11
C GLN A 159 12.65 16.43 18.68
N LYS A 160 12.97 17.54 18.01
CA LYS A 160 12.50 18.87 18.43
C LYS A 160 10.97 18.98 18.43
N ILE A 161 10.31 18.48 17.39
CA ILE A 161 8.84 18.45 17.30
C ILE A 161 8.25 17.61 18.45
N PHE A 162 8.86 16.46 18.76
CA PHE A 162 8.43 15.64 19.88
C PHE A 162 8.61 16.34 21.22
N ASP A 163 9.74 16.99 21.44
CA ASP A 163 10.02 17.71 22.69
C ASP A 163 9.02 18.87 22.92
N GLU A 164 8.55 19.50 21.84
CA GLU A 164 7.56 20.59 21.88
C GLU A 164 6.11 20.09 22.09
N THR A 165 5.76 18.94 21.53
CA THR A 165 4.36 18.46 21.47
C THR A 165 4.04 17.33 22.45
N GLY A 166 5.04 16.51 22.81
CA GLY A 166 4.86 15.24 23.51
C GLY A 166 4.13 14.15 22.70
N ASP A 167 3.75 14.41 21.44
CA ASP A 167 2.96 13.49 20.63
C ASP A 167 3.85 12.60 19.75
N SER A 168 4.22 11.44 20.32
CA SER A 168 5.03 10.45 19.59
C SER A 168 4.36 9.89 18.33
N LYS A 169 3.02 9.79 18.29
CA LYS A 169 2.30 9.19 17.16
C LYS A 169 2.24 10.15 15.98
N GLU A 170 1.86 11.40 16.24
CA GLU A 170 1.81 12.41 15.18
C GLU A 170 3.23 12.73 14.68
N THR A 171 4.21 12.79 15.59
CA THR A 171 5.62 12.97 15.20
C THR A 171 6.08 11.84 14.27
N TRP A 172 5.82 10.59 14.63
CA TRP A 172 6.22 9.44 13.79
C TRP A 172 5.46 9.39 12.46
N LYS A 173 4.18 9.78 12.45
CA LYS A 173 3.38 9.88 11.24
C LYS A 173 4.01 10.85 10.24
N GLU A 174 4.38 12.05 10.68
CA GLU A 174 5.02 13.02 9.81
C GLU A 174 6.44 12.61 9.42
N GLN A 175 7.22 12.03 10.35
CA GLN A 175 8.58 11.57 10.04
C GLN A 175 8.57 10.44 8.99
N SER A 176 7.73 9.43 9.20
CA SER A 176 7.60 8.31 8.26
C SER A 176 7.13 8.77 6.88
N HIS A 177 6.22 9.75 6.82
CA HIS A 177 5.82 10.36 5.55
C HIS A 177 7.01 10.99 4.80
N GLU A 178 7.80 11.83 5.47
CA GLU A 178 8.94 12.53 4.84
C GLU A 178 10.05 11.54 4.44
N ILE A 179 10.24 10.46 5.21
CA ILE A 179 11.15 9.37 4.82
C ILE A 179 10.75 8.77 3.47
N ILE A 180 9.46 8.48 3.28
CA ILE A 180 8.98 7.87 2.02
C ILE A 180 9.03 8.85 0.85
N GLU A 181 8.80 10.16 1.07
CA GLU A 181 8.97 11.15 0.01
C GLU A 181 10.40 11.18 -0.54
N GLU A 182 11.40 11.14 0.35
CA GLU A 182 12.81 11.12 -0.04
C GLU A 182 13.20 9.79 -0.72
N LEU A 183 12.74 8.65 -0.20
CA LEU A 183 12.93 7.34 -0.85
C LEU A 183 12.32 7.30 -2.25
N ALA A 184 11.12 7.83 -2.41
CA ALA A 184 10.43 7.85 -3.69
C ALA A 184 11.20 8.68 -4.72
N LYS A 185 11.82 9.81 -4.32
CA LYS A 185 12.71 10.57 -5.19
C LYS A 185 13.96 9.77 -5.60
N ILE A 186 14.61 9.11 -4.63
CA ILE A 186 15.85 8.35 -4.86
C ILE A 186 15.62 7.18 -5.81
N PHE A 187 14.56 6.41 -5.59
CA PHE A 187 14.26 5.21 -6.36
C PHE A 187 13.31 5.44 -7.54
N ASN A 188 12.91 6.69 -7.80
CA ASN A 188 11.97 7.08 -8.84
C ASN A 188 10.61 6.35 -8.71
N TRP A 189 10.07 6.30 -7.49
CA TRP A 189 8.73 5.81 -7.21
C TRP A 189 7.72 6.95 -7.21
N LYS A 190 6.45 6.61 -7.42
CA LYS A 190 5.35 7.55 -7.23
C LYS A 190 4.79 7.35 -5.85
N TYR A 191 4.82 8.39 -5.04
CA TYR A 191 4.28 8.39 -3.70
C TYR A 191 3.38 9.61 -3.50
N ARG A 192 2.28 9.41 -2.77
CA ARG A 192 1.37 10.50 -2.39
C ARG A 192 0.64 10.17 -1.09
N ARG A 193 0.25 11.23 -0.40
CA ARG A 193 -0.58 11.21 0.80
C ARG A 193 -1.89 11.95 0.55
N GLU A 194 -2.99 11.40 1.05
CA GLU A 194 -4.28 12.08 1.14
C GLU A 194 -4.62 12.25 2.62
N LEU A 195 -4.93 13.47 3.03
CA LEU A 195 -5.48 13.77 4.34
C LEU A 195 -7.01 13.60 4.29
N LYS A 196 -7.61 13.41 5.47
CA LYS A 196 -9.07 13.31 5.63
C LYS A 196 -9.78 14.62 5.33
#